data_AF-A0A7G1Q976-F1
#
_entry.id   AF-A0A7G1Q976-F1
#
_cell.length_a   1.000
_cell.length_b   1.000
_cell.length_c   1.000
_cell.angle_alpha   90.00
_cell.angle_beta   90.00
_cell.angle_gamma   90.00
#
_symmetry.space_group_name_H-M   'P 1'
#
loop_
_entity.id
_entity.type
_entity.pdbx_description
1 polymer ?
#
loop_
_entity_poly.entity_id
_entity_poly.type
_entity_poly.pdbx_seq_one_letter_code
_entity_poly.pdbx_strand_id
1 'polypeptide(L)'
;MRFLKEKNDLIKIGLLGFFALLTCQYYTYLYFRKEVATPAVYTHYLFNYQDEFVKRGLVGEILRQLGFQMSHDVFYILAYSIFFLVCISLIIAITYPFRGYWRSTGCLLFFLFVFFHPGTIQHFHSDFGRTDGINLILTLLCLFLVSKIRKPYINIPICLLMIIVILIHEATLFMYVPLVLAFSFYLDSSKENVLQLVILASILLLTTYIVSTHGLVKNSTLEQHYTKLKNMYGACIEEDSAYEICVRHDTVAILHDRGIKKNINLVIDLIKNKSTNVKKTHKRIFILLWPTFLIYILLIYEEIKRNGYSKKLLVFVAALGPLALYPLAYDFSRWWALAVTNLIVSTALIAGTDHRFRNLLISFFYRYQILVVIAIAISVKLGPLQLI
;
A
#
# COMPACT_ATOMS: atom_id res chain seq x y z
N MET A 1 -23.29 -21.99 -25.36
CA MET A 1 -21.83 -22.27 -25.30
C MET A 1 -20.98 -21.14 -24.70
N ARG A 2 -21.22 -19.85 -24.98
CA ARG A 2 -20.40 -18.72 -24.47
C ARG A 2 -20.40 -18.61 -22.92
N PHE A 3 -21.55 -18.85 -22.29
CA PHE A 3 -21.72 -18.79 -20.83
C PHE A 3 -20.98 -19.90 -20.06
N LEU A 4 -20.92 -21.11 -20.62
CA LEU A 4 -20.18 -22.23 -20.04
C LEU A 4 -18.66 -22.02 -20.10
N LYS A 5 -18.17 -21.31 -21.12
CA LYS A 5 -16.75 -20.96 -21.28
C LYS A 5 -16.32 -19.95 -20.22
N GLU A 6 -17.16 -18.95 -19.92
CA GLU A 6 -16.90 -17.97 -18.86
C GLU A 6 -16.79 -18.58 -17.46
N LYS A 7 -17.55 -19.65 -17.17
CA LYS A 7 -17.54 -20.32 -15.87
C LYS A 7 -16.21 -21.07 -15.62
N ASN A 8 -15.65 -21.70 -16.66
CA ASN A 8 -14.35 -22.38 -16.57
C ASN A 8 -13.17 -21.40 -16.41
N ASP A 9 -13.29 -20.19 -16.95
CA ASP A 9 -12.28 -19.14 -16.81
C ASP A 9 -12.21 -18.61 -15.37
N LEU A 10 -13.38 -18.43 -14.73
CA LEU A 10 -13.50 -18.08 -13.32
C LEU A 10 -12.90 -19.14 -12.38
N ILE A 11 -13.12 -20.42 -12.68
CA ILE A 11 -12.60 -21.52 -11.84
C ILE A 11 -11.08 -21.57 -11.82
N LYS A 12 -10.39 -21.32 -12.94
CA LYS A 12 -8.91 -21.33 -12.92
C LYS A 12 -8.30 -20.03 -12.37
N ILE A 13 -8.98 -18.89 -12.48
CA ILE A 13 -8.63 -17.68 -11.71
C ILE A 13 -8.75 -17.98 -10.22
N GLY A 14 -9.83 -18.66 -9.83
CA GLY A 14 -10.02 -19.19 -8.50
C GLY A 14 -8.87 -20.11 -8.08
N LEU A 15 -8.45 -21.05 -8.91
CA LEU A 15 -7.34 -21.97 -8.61
C LEU A 15 -5.98 -21.27 -8.51
N LEU A 16 -5.64 -20.36 -9.42
CA LEU A 16 -4.36 -19.65 -9.37
C LEU A 16 -4.29 -18.70 -8.15
N GLY A 17 -5.39 -18.00 -7.88
CA GLY A 17 -5.57 -17.20 -6.67
C GLY A 17 -5.56 -18.05 -5.41
N PHE A 18 -6.16 -19.25 -5.45
CA PHE A 18 -6.17 -20.23 -4.37
C PHE A 18 -4.78 -20.81 -4.11
N PHE A 19 -3.98 -21.10 -5.14
CA PHE A 19 -2.58 -21.51 -4.98
C PHE A 19 -1.73 -20.35 -4.44
N ALA A 20 -1.95 -19.11 -4.89
CA ALA A 20 -1.27 -17.95 -4.31
C ALA A 20 -1.67 -17.72 -2.84
N LEU A 21 -2.95 -17.90 -2.51
CA LEU A 21 -3.48 -17.86 -1.14
C LEU A 21 -2.98 -19.01 -0.28
N LEU A 22 -2.88 -20.22 -0.81
CA LEU A 22 -2.30 -21.38 -0.13
C LEU A 22 -0.80 -21.22 0.06
N THR A 23 -0.10 -20.63 -0.89
CA THR A 23 1.34 -20.33 -0.75
C THR A 23 1.52 -19.23 0.30
N CYS A 24 0.67 -18.19 0.29
CA CYS A 24 0.63 -17.20 1.35
C CYS A 24 0.29 -17.84 2.69
N GLN A 25 -0.76 -18.64 2.80
CA GLN A 25 -1.15 -19.36 4.02
C GLN A 25 -0.11 -20.37 4.47
N TYR A 26 0.63 -20.99 3.56
CA TYR A 26 1.72 -21.93 3.87
C TYR A 26 2.94 -21.15 4.37
N TYR A 27 3.27 -20.01 3.77
CA TYR A 27 4.29 -19.10 4.30
C TYR A 27 3.86 -18.49 5.64
N THR A 28 2.60 -18.08 5.77
CA THR A 28 1.97 -17.66 7.01
C THR A 28 2.14 -18.79 8.02
N TYR A 29 1.65 -19.99 7.76
CA TYR A 29 1.73 -21.16 8.65
C TYR A 29 3.18 -21.55 9.03
N LEU A 30 4.12 -21.56 8.08
CA LEU A 30 5.52 -21.88 8.34
C LEU A 30 6.25 -20.82 9.18
N TYR A 31 5.86 -19.55 9.05
CA TYR A 31 6.45 -18.45 9.82
C TYR A 31 5.60 -18.04 11.06
N PHE A 32 4.35 -18.51 11.20
CA PHE A 32 3.41 -18.14 12.27
C PHE A 32 3.56 -18.99 13.53
N ARG A 33 4.73 -18.86 14.15
CA ARG A 33 4.78 -18.77 15.61
C ARG A 33 5.45 -17.45 16.00
N LYS A 34 4.61 -16.44 16.25
CA LYS A 34 4.84 -15.33 17.20
C LYS A 34 5.60 -14.06 16.80
N GLU A 35 6.04 -13.83 15.56
CA GLU A 35 6.93 -12.67 15.26
C GLU A 35 6.32 -11.52 14.43
N VAL A 36 5.07 -11.60 13.96
CA VAL A 36 4.66 -10.72 12.83
C VAL A 36 4.06 -9.37 13.25
N ALA A 37 3.47 -9.25 14.43
CA ALA A 37 2.87 -8.00 14.89
C ALA A 37 3.81 -7.22 15.80
N THR A 38 4.32 -6.08 15.33
CA THR A 38 5.15 -5.23 16.19
C THR A 38 4.26 -4.46 17.20
N PRO A 39 4.72 -4.26 18.44
CA PRO A 39 4.01 -3.44 19.44
C PRO A 39 3.66 -2.02 18.94
N ALA A 40 4.49 -1.46 18.04
CA ALA A 40 4.23 -0.17 17.41
C ALA A 40 2.96 -0.17 16.54
N VAL A 41 2.73 -1.26 15.80
CA VAL A 41 1.55 -1.40 14.95
C VAL A 41 0.28 -1.55 15.79
N TYR A 42 0.33 -2.37 16.83
CA TYR A 42 -0.77 -2.49 17.79
C TYR A 42 -1.12 -1.14 18.43
N THR A 43 -0.12 -0.38 18.88
CA THR A 43 -0.33 0.93 19.52
C THR A 43 -1.14 1.89 18.64
N HIS A 44 -1.01 1.84 17.30
CA HIS A 44 -1.82 2.67 16.41
C HIS A 44 -3.33 2.39 16.48
N TYR A 45 -3.74 1.15 16.80
CA TYR A 45 -5.16 0.80 16.95
C TYR A 45 -5.78 1.34 18.23
N LEU A 46 -4.94 1.79 19.18
CA LEU A 46 -5.38 2.37 20.45
C LEU A 46 -5.74 3.85 20.30
N PHE A 47 -5.28 4.50 19.23
CA PHE A 47 -5.56 5.91 18.97
C PHE A 47 -7.03 6.09 18.56
N ASN A 48 -7.73 6.99 19.24
CA ASN A 48 -9.15 7.29 19.00
C ASN A 48 -9.45 8.76 19.37
N TYR A 49 -10.71 9.20 19.22
CA TYR A 49 -11.09 10.60 19.42
C TYR A 49 -11.80 10.86 20.76
N GLN A 50 -11.62 9.99 21.74
CA GLN A 50 -12.30 10.12 23.03
C GLN A 50 -11.89 11.37 23.80
N ASP A 51 -10.59 11.70 23.80
CA ASP A 51 -10.07 12.86 24.53
C ASP A 51 -9.99 14.11 23.66
N GLU A 52 -9.54 13.95 22.42
CA GLU A 52 -9.44 15.02 21.43
C GLU A 52 -9.25 14.45 20.02
N PHE A 53 -9.34 15.30 19.00
CA PHE A 53 -9.04 14.90 17.63
C PHE A 53 -7.52 14.66 17.46
N VAL A 54 -7.13 13.45 17.07
CA VAL A 54 -5.73 13.06 16.88
C VAL A 54 -5.52 12.46 15.48
N LYS A 55 -4.36 12.67 14.86
CA LYS A 55 -4.05 12.00 13.61
C LYS A 55 -3.99 10.48 13.80
N ARG A 56 -4.39 9.72 12.78
CA ARG A 56 -4.47 8.24 12.78
C ARG A 56 -5.49 7.64 13.75
N GLY A 57 -6.31 8.45 14.43
CA GLY A 57 -7.28 7.96 15.40
C GLY A 57 -8.56 7.39 14.79
N LEU A 58 -8.80 7.54 13.47
CA LEU A 58 -10.07 7.12 12.88
C LEU A 58 -10.35 5.62 13.02
N VAL A 59 -9.32 4.76 12.86
CA VAL A 59 -9.52 3.30 12.97
C VAL A 59 -9.92 2.90 14.38
N GLY A 60 -9.20 3.38 15.40
CA GLY A 60 -9.56 3.09 16.79
C GLY A 60 -10.88 3.72 17.20
N GLU A 61 -11.23 4.89 16.68
CA GLU A 61 -12.53 5.52 16.92
C GLU A 61 -13.70 4.70 16.37
N ILE A 62 -13.59 4.17 15.14
CA ILE A 62 -14.61 3.29 14.56
C ILE A 62 -14.78 2.04 15.44
N LEU A 63 -13.68 1.43 15.86
CA LEU A 63 -13.72 0.22 16.70
C LEU A 63 -14.37 0.50 18.06
N ARG A 64 -14.05 1.64 18.68
CA ARG A 64 -14.66 2.10 19.93
C ARG A 64 -16.18 2.31 19.77
N GLN A 65 -16.62 2.96 18.68
CA GLN A 65 -18.05 3.20 18.42
C GLN A 65 -18.82 1.90 18.14
N LEU A 66 -18.16 0.88 17.58
CA LEU A 66 -18.73 -0.46 17.42
C LEU A 66 -18.73 -1.28 18.72
N GLY A 67 -18.25 -0.73 19.83
CA GLY A 67 -18.22 -1.39 21.13
C GLY A 67 -17.06 -2.37 21.32
N PHE A 68 -16.07 -2.38 20.41
CA PHE A 68 -14.89 -3.23 20.57
C PHE A 68 -13.90 -2.61 21.56
N GLN A 69 -13.59 -3.35 22.61
CA GLN A 69 -12.42 -3.08 23.44
C GLN A 69 -11.21 -3.74 22.78
N MET A 70 -10.14 -2.96 22.56
CA MET A 70 -8.97 -3.45 21.82
C MET A 70 -8.14 -4.43 22.66
N SER A 71 -8.41 -5.72 22.51
CA SER A 71 -7.58 -6.82 23.03
C SER A 71 -6.62 -7.35 21.96
N HIS A 72 -5.68 -8.22 22.36
CA HIS A 72 -4.79 -8.89 21.41
C HIS A 72 -5.55 -9.74 20.39
N ASP A 73 -6.55 -10.49 20.82
CA ASP A 73 -7.35 -11.34 19.93
C ASP A 73 -8.10 -10.51 18.90
N VAL A 74 -8.73 -9.40 19.34
CA VAL A 74 -9.41 -8.47 18.45
C VAL A 74 -8.43 -7.88 17.43
N PHE A 75 -7.25 -7.45 17.87
CA PHE A 75 -6.21 -6.95 16.97
C PHE A 75 -5.80 -7.99 15.92
N TYR A 76 -5.52 -9.23 16.32
CA TYR A 76 -5.13 -10.29 15.38
C TYR A 76 -6.24 -10.62 14.39
N ILE A 77 -7.49 -10.76 14.85
CA ILE A 77 -8.65 -11.01 13.97
C ILE A 77 -8.78 -9.88 12.93
N LEU A 78 -8.67 -8.62 13.36
CA LEU A 78 -8.70 -7.47 12.45
C LEU A 78 -7.54 -7.49 11.46
N ALA A 79 -6.31 -7.70 11.95
CA ALA A 79 -5.11 -7.74 11.12
C ALA A 79 -5.18 -8.84 10.04
N TYR A 80 -5.62 -10.05 10.40
CA TYR A 80 -5.84 -11.13 9.43
C TYR A 80 -6.95 -10.82 8.44
N SER A 81 -8.05 -10.24 8.92
CA SER A 81 -9.17 -9.86 8.06
C SER A 81 -8.74 -8.80 7.03
N ILE A 82 -8.00 -7.77 7.46
CA ILE A 82 -7.45 -6.74 6.59
C ILE A 82 -6.47 -7.35 5.59
N PHE A 83 -5.54 -8.20 6.04
CA PHE A 83 -4.59 -8.86 5.14
C PHE A 83 -5.30 -9.72 4.09
N PHE A 84 -6.28 -10.52 4.49
CA PHE A 84 -7.07 -11.34 3.58
C PHE A 84 -7.84 -10.49 2.54
N LEU A 85 -8.46 -9.39 2.99
CA LEU A 85 -9.12 -8.45 2.10
C LEU A 85 -8.14 -7.80 1.13
N VAL A 86 -6.95 -7.38 1.58
CA VAL A 86 -5.89 -6.86 0.69
C VAL A 86 -5.53 -7.88 -0.38
N CYS A 87 -5.30 -9.14 -0.01
CA CYS A 87 -4.99 -10.22 -0.95
C CYS A 87 -6.10 -10.37 -2.01
N ILE A 88 -7.37 -10.47 -1.59
CA ILE A 88 -8.50 -10.58 -2.51
C ILE A 88 -8.60 -9.36 -3.41
N SER A 89 -8.55 -8.15 -2.85
CA SER A 89 -8.66 -6.91 -3.61
C SER A 89 -7.56 -6.77 -4.65
N LEU A 90 -6.32 -7.11 -4.30
CA LEU A 90 -5.19 -7.12 -5.24
C LEU A 90 -5.38 -8.18 -6.33
N ILE A 91 -5.73 -9.41 -5.98
CA ILE A 91 -5.99 -10.48 -6.96
C ILE A 91 -7.05 -10.03 -7.97
N ILE A 92 -8.16 -9.47 -7.51
CA ILE A 92 -9.24 -8.98 -8.37
C ILE A 92 -8.73 -7.83 -9.25
N ALA A 93 -8.11 -6.81 -8.66
CA ALA A 93 -7.64 -5.62 -9.38
C ALA A 93 -6.61 -5.96 -10.48
N ILE A 94 -5.73 -6.93 -10.22
CA ILE A 94 -4.67 -7.34 -11.13
C ILE A 94 -5.18 -8.29 -12.22
N THR A 95 -6.04 -9.25 -11.87
CA THR A 95 -6.43 -10.33 -12.81
C THR A 95 -7.63 -9.95 -13.68
N TYR A 96 -8.59 -9.18 -13.16
CA TYR A 96 -9.81 -8.81 -13.87
C TYR A 96 -9.56 -8.14 -15.25
N PRO A 97 -8.59 -7.21 -15.41
CA PRO A 97 -8.23 -6.61 -16.70
C PRO A 97 -7.86 -7.59 -17.83
N PHE A 98 -7.46 -8.82 -17.48
CA PHE A 98 -6.98 -9.85 -18.40
C PHE A 98 -7.96 -11.00 -18.57
N ARG A 99 -9.23 -10.82 -18.20
CA ARG A 99 -10.28 -11.82 -18.45
C ARG A 99 -10.29 -12.20 -19.93
N GLY A 100 -10.13 -13.50 -20.23
CA GLY A 100 -10.00 -14.04 -21.59
C GLY A 100 -8.57 -14.21 -22.12
N TYR A 101 -7.54 -13.69 -21.43
CA TYR A 101 -6.12 -13.79 -21.83
C TYR A 101 -5.25 -14.65 -20.91
N TRP A 102 -5.81 -15.20 -19.84
CA TRP A 102 -5.25 -16.17 -18.89
C TRP A 102 -4.42 -17.33 -19.48
N ARG A 103 -4.69 -17.78 -20.71
CA ARG A 103 -3.90 -18.85 -21.36
C ARG A 103 -2.61 -18.35 -21.99
N SER A 104 -2.45 -17.03 -22.14
CA SER A 104 -1.23 -16.46 -22.68
C SER A 104 -0.10 -16.58 -21.66
N THR A 105 1.02 -17.17 -22.07
CA THR A 105 2.23 -17.27 -21.26
C THR A 105 2.67 -15.92 -20.70
N GLY A 106 2.58 -14.85 -21.51
CA GLY A 106 2.91 -13.49 -21.04
C GLY A 106 2.00 -12.99 -19.91
N CYS A 107 0.72 -13.35 -19.94
CA CYS A 107 -0.23 -13.02 -18.86
C CYS A 107 0.10 -13.81 -17.58
N LEU A 108 0.41 -15.10 -17.72
CA LEU A 108 0.82 -15.95 -16.59
C LEU A 108 2.10 -15.42 -15.95
N LEU A 109 3.10 -15.08 -16.76
CA LEU A 109 4.37 -14.50 -16.28
C LEU A 109 4.15 -13.17 -15.56
N PHE A 110 3.25 -12.31 -16.06
CA PHE A 110 2.87 -11.08 -15.35
C PHE A 110 2.26 -11.38 -13.98
N PHE A 111 1.32 -12.33 -13.88
CA PHE A 111 0.72 -12.69 -12.60
C PHE A 111 1.71 -13.30 -11.62
N LEU A 112 2.58 -14.20 -12.08
CA LEU A 112 3.63 -14.77 -11.24
C LEU A 112 4.59 -13.68 -10.76
N PHE A 113 5.01 -12.78 -11.66
CA PHE A 113 5.84 -11.63 -11.29
C PHE A 113 5.18 -10.81 -10.18
N VAL A 114 3.90 -10.46 -10.34
CA VAL A 114 3.17 -9.63 -9.39
C VAL A 114 2.97 -10.31 -8.04
N PHE A 115 2.49 -11.56 -8.01
CA PHE A 115 2.13 -12.24 -6.75
C PHE A 115 3.35 -12.73 -5.96
N PHE A 116 4.48 -12.97 -6.62
CA PHE A 116 5.74 -13.30 -5.97
C PHE A 116 6.64 -12.09 -5.72
N HIS A 117 6.23 -10.88 -6.13
CA HIS A 117 7.04 -9.68 -5.88
C HIS A 117 7.09 -9.34 -4.38
N PRO A 118 8.27 -8.97 -3.84
CA PRO A 118 8.45 -8.68 -2.41
C PRO A 118 7.74 -7.41 -1.94
N GLY A 119 7.43 -6.52 -2.88
CA GLY A 119 6.71 -5.27 -2.64
C GLY A 119 5.19 -5.35 -2.73
N THR A 120 4.60 -6.52 -3.03
CA THR A 120 3.14 -6.69 -3.11
C THR A 120 2.62 -7.45 -1.88
N ILE A 121 2.01 -8.63 -2.05
CA ILE A 121 1.38 -9.40 -0.97
C ILE A 121 2.39 -9.73 0.13
N GLN A 122 3.63 -10.07 -0.24
CA GLN A 122 4.67 -10.39 0.74
C GLN A 122 4.97 -9.22 1.67
N HIS A 123 4.95 -7.97 1.18
CA HIS A 123 5.17 -6.81 2.03
C HIS A 123 4.05 -6.65 3.05
N PHE A 124 2.77 -6.72 2.64
CA PHE A 124 1.64 -6.62 3.58
C PHE A 124 1.60 -7.77 4.57
N HIS A 125 2.18 -8.92 4.22
CA HIS A 125 2.40 -10.00 5.17
C HIS A 125 3.51 -9.67 6.17
N SER A 126 4.64 -9.10 5.74
CA SER A 126 5.71 -8.69 6.65
C SER A 126 5.35 -7.48 7.50
N ASP A 127 4.46 -6.62 7.01
CA ASP A 127 3.95 -5.42 7.69
C ASP A 127 2.58 -5.67 8.32
N PHE A 128 2.42 -6.87 8.90
CA PHE A 128 1.13 -7.39 9.30
C PHE A 128 0.43 -6.48 10.31
N GLY A 129 -0.87 -6.27 10.08
CA GLY A 129 -1.71 -5.45 10.94
C GLY A 129 -1.52 -3.95 10.75
N ARG A 130 -0.67 -3.44 9.84
CA ARG A 130 -0.67 -2.00 9.56
C ARG A 130 -1.97 -1.55 8.89
N THR A 131 -2.41 -0.35 9.27
CA THR A 131 -3.61 0.30 8.72
C THR A 131 -3.47 0.68 7.24
N ASP A 132 -2.27 0.59 6.66
CA ASP A 132 -2.04 0.76 5.22
C ASP A 132 -2.82 -0.22 4.37
N GLY A 133 -3.11 -1.43 4.87
CA GLY A 133 -3.96 -2.38 4.16
C GLY A 133 -5.37 -1.82 3.93
N ILE A 134 -5.93 -1.11 4.93
CA ILE A 134 -7.23 -0.44 4.80
C ILE A 134 -7.13 0.67 3.75
N ASN A 135 -6.07 1.48 3.82
CA ASN A 135 -5.83 2.56 2.85
C ASN A 135 -5.72 2.04 1.41
N LEU A 136 -5.03 0.92 1.20
CA LEU A 136 -4.92 0.28 -0.11
C LEU A 136 -6.29 -0.21 -0.60
N ILE A 137 -7.08 -0.89 0.24
CA ILE A 137 -8.43 -1.36 -0.13
C ILE A 137 -9.32 -0.18 -0.58
N LEU A 138 -9.35 0.90 0.20
CA LEU A 138 -10.11 2.10 -0.14
C LEU A 138 -9.59 2.78 -1.41
N THR A 139 -8.28 2.81 -1.61
CA THR A 139 -7.67 3.32 -2.85
C THR A 139 -8.06 2.48 -4.07
N LEU A 140 -8.04 1.15 -3.96
CA LEU A 140 -8.49 0.25 -5.02
C LEU A 140 -9.98 0.44 -5.32
N LEU A 141 -10.81 0.71 -4.31
CA LEU A 141 -12.21 1.08 -4.51
C LEU A 141 -12.34 2.41 -5.27
N CYS A 142 -11.57 3.45 -4.91
CA CYS A 142 -11.53 4.71 -5.65
C CYS A 142 -11.16 4.49 -7.13
N LEU A 143 -10.09 3.74 -7.40
CA LEU A 143 -9.64 3.44 -8.76
C LEU A 143 -10.68 2.63 -9.54
N PHE A 144 -11.37 1.69 -8.88
CA PHE A 144 -12.48 0.96 -9.47
C PHE A 144 -13.63 1.89 -9.85
N LEU A 145 -14.07 2.76 -8.94
CA LEU A 145 -15.12 3.74 -9.18
C LEU A 145 -14.78 4.67 -10.36
N VAL A 146 -13.56 5.20 -10.40
CA VAL A 146 -13.02 6.00 -11.52
C VAL A 146 -13.09 5.22 -12.84
N SER A 147 -12.70 3.94 -12.82
CA SER A 147 -12.67 3.11 -14.03
C SER A 147 -14.06 2.78 -14.60
N LYS A 148 -15.09 2.74 -13.74
CA LYS A 148 -16.44 2.28 -14.10
C LYS A 148 -17.41 3.43 -14.34
N ILE A 149 -17.30 4.53 -13.59
CA ILE A 149 -18.27 5.62 -13.62
C ILE A 149 -17.63 6.83 -14.28
N ARG A 150 -17.94 7.06 -15.56
CA ARG A 150 -17.38 8.15 -16.37
C ARG A 150 -18.17 9.45 -16.28
N LYS A 151 -18.63 9.81 -15.08
CA LYS A 151 -19.44 11.02 -14.87
C LYS A 151 -18.75 11.95 -13.89
N PRO A 152 -18.78 13.27 -14.10
CA PRO A 152 -18.00 14.23 -13.31
C PRO A 152 -18.30 14.17 -11.81
N TYR A 153 -19.56 13.89 -11.44
CA TYR A 153 -19.96 13.78 -10.03
C TYR A 153 -19.29 12.62 -9.28
N ILE A 154 -18.60 11.68 -9.96
CA ILE A 154 -17.84 10.62 -9.29
C ILE A 154 -16.69 11.18 -8.44
N ASN A 155 -16.21 12.38 -8.74
CA ASN A 155 -15.16 13.05 -7.98
C ASN A 155 -15.60 13.37 -6.53
N ILE A 156 -16.91 13.48 -6.24
CA ILE A 156 -17.44 13.71 -4.89
C ILE A 156 -17.19 12.50 -3.97
N PRO A 157 -17.69 11.27 -4.28
CA PRO A 157 -17.41 10.10 -3.44
C PRO A 157 -15.91 9.76 -3.41
N ILE A 158 -15.15 10.02 -4.48
CA ILE A 158 -13.68 9.86 -4.45
C ILE A 158 -13.06 10.80 -3.42
N CYS A 159 -13.45 12.08 -3.40
CA CYS A 159 -12.97 13.05 -2.42
C CYS A 159 -13.27 12.59 -0.99
N LEU A 160 -14.50 12.16 -0.71
CA LEU A 160 -14.90 11.66 0.60
C LEU A 160 -14.10 10.42 1.03
N LEU A 161 -13.92 9.46 0.14
CA LEU A 161 -13.10 8.27 0.42
C LEU A 161 -11.63 8.64 0.67
N MET A 162 -11.06 9.57 -0.09
CA MET A 162 -9.68 9.99 0.13
C MET A 162 -9.50 10.80 1.41
N ILE A 163 -10.51 11.56 1.85
CA ILE A 163 -10.54 12.18 3.19
C ILE A 163 -10.48 11.11 4.28
N ILE A 164 -11.29 10.03 4.16
CA ILE A 164 -11.25 8.90 5.10
C ILE A 164 -9.85 8.27 5.13
N VAL A 165 -9.25 8.04 3.96
CA VAL A 165 -7.89 7.48 3.84
C VAL A 165 -6.85 8.39 4.51
N ILE A 166 -6.96 9.72 4.38
CA ILE A 166 -6.08 10.69 5.07
C ILE A 166 -6.28 10.66 6.59
N LEU A 167 -7.51 10.51 7.06
CA LEU A 167 -7.82 10.41 8.50
C LEU A 167 -7.28 9.11 9.13
N ILE A 168 -7.22 8.02 8.35
CA ILE A 168 -6.54 6.78 8.77
C ILE A 168 -5.02 7.01 8.82
N HIS A 169 -4.45 7.61 7.77
CA HIS A 169 -3.04 7.96 7.75
C HIS A 169 -2.76 9.14 6.82
N GLU A 170 -2.26 10.24 7.38
CA GLU A 170 -1.99 11.51 6.71
C GLU A 170 -0.97 11.40 5.56
N ALA A 171 -0.03 10.45 5.64
CA ALA A 171 0.98 10.24 4.60
C ALA A 171 0.37 9.70 3.30
N THR A 172 -0.90 9.26 3.31
CA THR A 172 -1.61 8.77 2.12
C THR A 172 -1.76 9.81 1.02
N LEU A 173 -1.64 11.10 1.37
CA LEU A 173 -1.50 12.20 0.42
C LEU A 173 -0.37 11.95 -0.59
N PHE A 174 0.74 11.36 -0.15
CA PHE A 174 1.84 11.00 -1.04
C PHE A 174 1.72 9.57 -1.55
N MET A 175 1.16 8.67 -0.73
CA MET A 175 1.11 7.25 -1.08
C MET A 175 0.12 6.93 -2.20
N TYR A 176 -1.07 7.51 -2.21
CA TYR A 176 -2.17 7.04 -3.07
C TYR A 176 -2.89 8.15 -3.83
N VAL A 177 -3.00 9.36 -3.26
CA VAL A 177 -3.69 10.49 -3.92
C VAL A 177 -3.14 10.79 -5.32
N PRO A 178 -1.81 10.84 -5.57
CA PRO A 178 -1.29 11.16 -6.90
C PRO A 178 -1.75 10.14 -7.93
N LEU A 179 -1.75 8.85 -7.58
CA LEU A 179 -2.18 7.77 -8.47
C LEU A 179 -3.66 7.90 -8.84
N VAL A 180 -4.54 8.14 -7.86
CA VAL A 180 -5.99 8.28 -8.10
C VAL A 180 -6.28 9.48 -9.02
N LEU A 181 -5.65 10.62 -8.75
CA LEU A 181 -5.80 11.83 -9.57
C LEU A 181 -5.27 11.63 -11.00
N ALA A 182 -4.07 11.07 -11.14
CA ALA A 182 -3.46 10.82 -12.44
C ALA A 182 -4.27 9.80 -13.26
N PHE A 183 -4.82 8.78 -12.62
CA PHE A 183 -5.67 7.79 -13.29
C PHE A 183 -7.00 8.39 -13.75
N SER A 184 -7.62 9.26 -12.94
CA SER A 184 -8.82 10.00 -13.36
C SER A 184 -8.53 10.90 -14.57
N PHE A 185 -7.42 11.66 -14.54
CA PHE A 185 -6.98 12.49 -15.65
C PHE A 185 -6.64 11.69 -16.92
N TYR A 186 -6.08 10.48 -16.74
CA TYR A 186 -5.80 9.57 -17.84
C TYR A 186 -7.07 9.16 -18.59
N LEU A 187 -8.16 8.88 -17.86
CA LEU A 187 -9.44 8.50 -18.45
C LEU A 187 -10.22 9.67 -19.04
N ASP A 188 -10.20 10.83 -18.39
CA ASP A 188 -10.85 12.03 -18.85
C ASP A 188 -9.96 13.27 -18.63
N SER A 189 -9.55 13.91 -19.71
CA SER A 189 -8.78 15.16 -19.68
C SER A 189 -9.59 16.36 -20.15
N SER A 190 -10.91 16.30 -20.07
CA SER A 190 -11.78 17.45 -20.27
C SER A 190 -11.40 18.58 -19.31
N LYS A 191 -11.65 19.83 -19.71
CA LYS A 191 -11.31 21.00 -18.88
C LYS A 191 -12.10 20.97 -17.56
N GLU A 192 -13.33 20.49 -17.62
CA GLU A 192 -14.23 20.31 -16.49
C GLU A 192 -13.67 19.30 -15.48
N ASN A 193 -13.20 18.14 -15.95
CA ASN A 193 -12.59 17.14 -15.05
C ASN A 193 -11.28 17.67 -14.46
N VAL A 194 -10.43 18.34 -15.25
CA VAL A 194 -9.19 18.96 -14.74
C VAL A 194 -9.47 19.95 -13.62
N LEU A 195 -10.45 20.85 -13.79
CA LEU A 195 -10.85 21.80 -12.76
C LEU A 195 -11.31 21.07 -11.49
N GLN A 196 -12.12 20.02 -11.63
CA GLN A 196 -12.58 19.22 -10.49
C GLN A 196 -11.42 18.50 -9.78
N LEU A 197 -10.45 17.96 -10.52
CA LEU A 197 -9.27 17.33 -9.94
C LEU A 197 -8.38 18.33 -9.19
N VAL A 198 -8.27 19.57 -9.68
CA VAL A 198 -7.56 20.66 -8.97
C VAL A 198 -8.28 21.00 -7.67
N ILE A 199 -9.61 21.16 -7.70
CA ILE A 199 -10.41 21.41 -6.49
C ILE A 199 -10.26 20.25 -5.49
N LEU A 200 -10.38 19.00 -5.96
CA LEU A 200 -10.22 17.80 -5.14
C LEU A 200 -8.82 17.76 -4.50
N ALA A 201 -7.77 17.95 -5.29
CA ALA A 201 -6.39 17.99 -4.79
C ALA A 201 -6.21 19.09 -3.71
N SER A 202 -6.84 20.26 -3.90
CA SER A 202 -6.77 21.37 -2.96
C SER A 202 -7.47 21.04 -1.65
N ILE A 203 -8.64 20.40 -1.69
CA ILE A 203 -9.36 19.92 -0.51
C ILE A 203 -8.50 18.88 0.24
N LEU A 204 -7.95 17.89 -0.46
CA LEU A 204 -7.13 16.85 0.17
C LEU A 204 -5.84 17.41 0.79
N LEU A 205 -5.22 18.40 0.15
CA LEU A 205 -4.07 19.12 0.71
C LEU A 205 -4.46 19.87 1.99
N LEU A 206 -5.58 20.60 1.97
CA LEU A 206 -6.09 21.31 3.14
C LEU A 206 -6.44 20.34 4.28
N THR A 207 -7.14 19.24 3.99
CA THR A 207 -7.44 18.19 4.97
C THR A 207 -6.15 17.62 5.56
N THR A 208 -5.16 17.27 4.73
CA THR A 208 -3.88 16.74 5.22
C THR A 208 -3.17 17.76 6.11
N TYR A 209 -3.18 19.04 5.73
CA TYR A 209 -2.63 20.12 6.54
C TYR A 209 -3.33 20.22 7.89
N ILE A 210 -4.67 20.23 7.92
CA ILE A 210 -5.46 20.27 9.17
C ILE A 210 -5.14 19.05 10.03
N VAL A 211 -5.19 17.83 9.49
CA VAL A 211 -4.89 16.60 10.23
C VAL A 211 -3.47 16.62 10.78
N SER A 212 -2.49 17.07 9.99
CA SER A 212 -1.08 17.10 10.40
C SER A 212 -0.77 18.16 11.46
N THR A 213 -1.55 19.25 11.54
CA THR A 213 -1.28 20.39 12.44
C THR A 213 -2.18 20.42 13.67
N HIS A 214 -3.45 20.03 13.50
CA HIS A 214 -4.46 20.03 14.55
C HIS A 214 -4.71 18.64 15.14
N GLY A 215 -4.29 17.57 14.48
CA GLY A 215 -4.36 16.19 15.00
C GLY A 215 -3.22 15.83 15.96
N LEU A 216 -2.78 16.77 16.79
CA LEU A 216 -1.77 16.54 17.83
C LEU A 216 -2.43 16.60 19.21
N VAL A 217 -1.97 15.76 20.13
CA VAL A 217 -2.46 15.72 21.51
C VAL A 217 -1.95 16.96 22.24
N LYS A 218 -2.87 17.76 22.80
CA LYS A 218 -2.56 19.00 23.54
C LYS A 218 -3.02 18.96 24.98
N ASN A 219 -4.03 18.14 25.29
CA ASN A 219 -4.68 18.13 26.60
C ASN A 219 -3.92 17.31 27.65
N SER A 220 -2.85 16.61 27.25
CA SER A 220 -2.01 15.82 28.14
C SER A 220 -0.55 15.87 27.70
N THR A 221 0.37 15.64 28.63
CA THR A 221 1.78 15.42 28.31
C THR A 221 1.98 14.02 27.70
N LEU A 222 3.09 13.81 27.00
CA LEU A 222 3.47 12.50 26.45
C LEU A 222 3.45 11.40 27.52
N GLU A 223 4.04 11.68 28.69
CA GLU A 223 4.11 10.71 29.79
C GLU A 223 2.74 10.38 30.38
N GLN A 224 1.86 11.39 30.53
CA GLN A 224 0.49 11.16 31.00
C GLN A 224 -0.31 10.33 29.99
N HIS A 225 -0.22 10.64 28.69
CA HIS A 225 -0.91 9.90 27.65
C HIS A 225 -0.39 8.45 27.57
N TYR A 226 0.94 8.27 27.59
CA TYR A 226 1.56 6.96 27.59
C TYR A 226 1.13 6.13 28.82
N THR A 227 1.19 6.72 30.02
CA THR A 227 0.78 6.05 31.26
C THR A 227 -0.71 5.68 31.24
N LYS A 228 -1.57 6.55 30.68
CA LYS A 228 -3.00 6.26 30.50
C LYS A 228 -3.21 5.04 29.62
N LEU A 229 -2.58 4.99 28.45
CA LEU A 229 -2.68 3.85 27.52
C LEU A 229 -2.10 2.58 28.17
N LYS A 230 -0.96 2.69 28.85
CA LYS A 230 -0.30 1.60 29.58
C LYS A 230 -1.19 1.01 30.67
N ASN A 231 -1.90 1.85 31.43
CA ASN A 231 -2.79 1.38 32.49
C ASN A 231 -4.07 0.72 31.94
N MET A 232 -4.57 1.18 30.79
CA MET A 232 -5.77 0.60 30.16
C MET A 232 -5.49 -0.70 29.41
N TYR A 233 -4.33 -0.83 28.77
CA TYR A 233 -4.04 -1.91 27.82
C TYR A 233 -2.82 -2.77 28.19
N GLY A 234 -2.15 -2.46 29.30
CA GLY A 234 -0.96 -3.18 29.78
C GLY A 234 0.38 -2.52 29.41
N ALA A 235 1.37 -2.76 30.26
CA ALA A 235 2.77 -2.37 30.09
C ALA A 235 3.56 -3.40 29.29
N CYS A 236 4.60 -2.98 28.56
CA CYS A 236 5.65 -3.92 28.17
C CYS A 236 6.37 -4.37 29.44
N ILE A 237 6.41 -5.67 29.75
CA ILE A 237 7.39 -6.20 30.70
C ILE A 237 8.72 -6.25 29.95
N GLU A 238 9.66 -5.39 30.37
CA GLU A 238 10.77 -4.95 29.52
C GLU A 238 11.92 -5.96 29.37
N GLU A 239 11.91 -7.14 29.99
CA GLU A 239 13.17 -7.89 30.11
C GLU A 239 13.23 -9.38 29.73
N ASP A 240 12.15 -10.10 29.39
CA ASP A 240 12.37 -11.50 28.94
C ASP A 240 11.29 -12.14 28.04
N SER A 241 10.14 -11.50 27.84
CA SER A 241 9.13 -12.01 26.93
C SER A 241 9.12 -11.19 25.65
N ALA A 242 9.87 -11.64 24.64
CA ALA A 242 9.88 -11.13 23.26
C ALA A 242 8.50 -11.17 22.54
N TYR A 243 7.41 -11.37 23.28
CA TYR A 243 6.12 -11.83 22.81
C TYR A 243 4.92 -11.05 23.39
N GLU A 244 5.12 -10.08 24.27
CA GLU A 244 4.02 -9.22 24.73
C GLU A 244 3.82 -8.03 23.79
N ILE A 245 2.68 -8.02 23.09
CA ILE A 245 2.17 -6.86 22.39
C ILE A 245 1.84 -5.80 23.46
N CYS A 246 2.45 -4.63 23.37
CA CYS A 246 2.31 -3.61 24.40
C CYS A 246 2.36 -2.20 23.80
N VAL A 247 2.03 -1.20 24.63
CA VAL A 247 2.05 0.21 24.23
C VAL A 247 3.50 0.67 24.07
N ARG A 248 3.86 1.17 22.87
CA ARG A 248 5.19 1.72 22.59
C ARG A 248 5.24 3.24 22.71
N HIS A 249 6.16 3.72 23.56
CA HIS A 249 6.34 5.15 23.85
C HIS A 249 6.68 5.97 22.60
N ASP A 250 7.57 5.49 21.74
CA ASP A 250 7.99 6.18 20.52
C ASP A 250 6.87 6.32 19.49
N THR A 251 5.91 5.40 19.50
CA THR A 251 4.68 5.48 18.68
C THR A 251 3.72 6.52 19.24
N VAL A 252 3.51 6.57 20.58
CA VAL A 252 2.69 7.62 21.22
C VAL A 252 3.31 9.00 21.00
N ALA A 253 4.64 9.11 21.02
CA ALA A 253 5.36 10.36 20.76
C ALA A 253 5.06 10.98 19.38
N ILE A 254 4.60 10.18 18.41
CA ILE A 254 4.16 10.69 17.09
C ILE A 254 3.00 11.67 17.23
N LEU A 255 2.13 11.49 18.23
CA LEU A 255 0.96 12.34 18.48
C LEU A 255 1.28 13.65 19.20
N HIS A 256 2.43 13.74 19.87
CA HIS A 256 2.77 14.90 20.71
C HIS A 256 3.76 15.85 20.03
N ASP A 257 4.88 15.34 19.50
CA ASP A 257 6.03 16.21 19.26
C ASP A 257 6.87 15.85 18.01
N ARG A 258 6.28 15.10 17.06
CA ARG A 258 6.93 14.84 15.76
C ARG A 258 6.41 15.75 14.66
N GLY A 259 6.89 16.99 14.68
CA GLY A 259 6.76 17.91 13.54
C GLY A 259 7.63 17.48 12.35
N ILE A 260 7.31 17.99 11.16
CA ILE A 260 8.03 17.69 9.89
C ILE A 260 9.54 17.92 10.03
N LYS A 261 9.96 19.03 10.65
CA LYS A 261 11.38 19.38 10.84
C LYS A 261 12.14 18.32 11.65
N LYS A 262 11.54 17.78 12.72
CA LYS A 262 12.15 16.73 13.54
C LYS A 262 12.29 15.43 12.76
N ASN A 263 11.30 15.08 11.94
CA ASN A 263 11.40 13.88 11.10
C ASN A 263 12.47 14.01 10.00
N ILE A 264 12.58 15.19 9.36
CA ILE A 264 13.64 15.46 8.38
C ILE A 264 15.02 15.36 9.05
N ASN A 265 15.20 16.00 10.21
CA ASN A 265 16.46 15.93 10.96
C ASN A 265 16.80 14.49 11.33
N LEU A 266 15.82 13.70 11.79
CA LEU A 266 16.01 12.28 12.08
C LEU A 266 16.51 11.50 10.84
N VAL A 267 15.92 11.74 9.66
CA VAL A 267 16.36 11.11 8.41
C VAL A 267 17.77 11.54 8.05
N ILE A 268 18.09 12.83 8.16
CA ILE A 268 19.41 13.38 7.89
C ILE A 268 20.45 12.76 8.84
N ASP A 269 20.15 12.66 10.13
CA ASP A 269 21.04 12.11 11.14
C ASP A 269 21.29 10.61 10.90
N LEU A 270 20.25 9.85 10.53
CA LEU A 270 20.37 8.45 10.14
C LEU A 270 21.30 8.26 8.92
N ILE A 271 21.21 9.16 7.93
CA ILE A 271 22.07 9.13 6.74
C ILE A 271 23.50 9.55 7.08
N LYS A 272 23.68 10.65 7.82
CA LYS A 272 24.99 11.23 8.19
C LYS A 272 25.79 10.32 9.10
N ASN A 273 25.14 9.69 10.08
CA ASN A 273 25.80 8.81 11.04
C ASN A 273 26.25 7.48 10.40
N LYS A 274 26.14 7.34 9.06
CA LYS A 274 26.57 6.18 8.27
C LYS A 274 26.17 4.86 8.93
N SER A 275 24.99 4.83 9.57
CA SER A 275 24.52 3.61 10.24
C SER A 275 24.65 2.47 9.26
N THR A 276 25.48 1.49 9.62
CA THR A 276 25.80 0.34 8.77
C THR A 276 24.52 -0.36 8.30
N ASN A 277 23.48 -0.30 9.11
CA ASN A 277 22.13 -0.79 8.82
C ASN A 277 21.48 -0.03 7.66
N VAL A 278 21.47 1.31 7.64
CA VAL A 278 20.81 2.09 6.57
C VAL A 278 21.44 1.81 5.21
N LYS A 279 22.78 1.75 5.14
CA LYS A 279 23.49 1.42 3.89
C LYS A 279 23.19 -0.01 3.43
N LYS A 280 23.15 -0.96 4.37
CA LYS A 280 22.82 -2.36 4.10
C LYS A 280 21.40 -2.51 3.57
N THR A 281 20.42 -1.84 4.18
CA THR A 281 19.03 -1.79 3.72
C THR A 281 18.94 -1.23 2.31
N HIS A 282 19.54 -0.07 2.01
CA HIS A 282 19.51 0.51 0.66
C HIS A 282 20.18 -0.38 -0.39
N LYS A 283 21.34 -0.99 -0.07
CA LYS A 283 22.01 -1.93 -0.98
C LYS A 283 21.10 -3.13 -1.28
N ARG A 284 20.43 -3.66 -0.26
CA ARG A 284 19.51 -4.80 -0.41
C ARG A 284 18.27 -4.43 -1.22
N ILE A 285 17.63 -3.30 -0.92
CA ILE A 285 16.52 -2.74 -1.70
C ILE A 285 16.94 -2.59 -3.17
N PHE A 286 18.11 -2.04 -3.44
CA PHE A 286 18.63 -1.90 -4.80
C PHE A 286 18.77 -3.25 -5.51
N ILE A 287 19.42 -4.23 -4.88
CA ILE A 287 19.57 -5.59 -5.44
C ILE A 287 18.21 -6.26 -5.69
N LEU A 288 17.25 -6.05 -4.79
CA LEU A 288 15.93 -6.66 -4.91
C LEU A 288 15.08 -6.02 -6.02
N LEU A 289 15.14 -4.70 -6.16
CA LEU A 289 14.27 -3.94 -7.05
C LEU A 289 14.87 -3.64 -8.42
N TRP A 290 16.19 -3.79 -8.62
CA TRP A 290 16.81 -3.52 -9.92
C TRP A 290 16.15 -4.26 -11.09
N PRO A 291 15.77 -5.56 -10.99
CA PRO A 291 15.13 -6.26 -12.10
C PRO A 291 13.75 -5.67 -12.40
N THR A 292 13.01 -5.30 -11.35
CA THR A 292 11.71 -4.65 -11.46
C THR A 292 11.82 -3.29 -12.14
N PHE A 293 12.82 -2.46 -11.78
CA PHE A 293 13.05 -1.19 -12.48
C PHE A 293 13.39 -1.43 -13.95
N LEU A 294 14.26 -2.39 -14.26
CA LEU A 294 14.62 -2.69 -15.64
C LEU A 294 13.38 -3.12 -16.45
N ILE A 295 12.54 -3.99 -15.90
CA ILE A 295 11.26 -4.41 -16.50
C ILE A 295 10.39 -3.19 -16.81
N TYR A 296 10.20 -2.28 -15.84
CA TYR A 296 9.35 -1.10 -16.02
C TYR A 296 9.95 -0.08 -16.99
N ILE A 297 11.27 0.17 -16.95
CA ILE A 297 11.96 1.07 -17.88
C ILE A 297 11.81 0.55 -19.31
N LEU A 298 12.02 -0.75 -19.54
CA LEU A 298 11.88 -1.36 -20.86
C LEU A 298 10.41 -1.34 -21.33
N LEU A 299 9.45 -1.59 -20.44
CA LEU A 299 8.02 -1.51 -20.77
C LEU A 299 7.62 -0.08 -21.16
N ILE A 300 8.05 0.92 -20.40
CA ILE A 300 7.82 2.34 -20.69
C ILE A 300 8.48 2.73 -22.03
N TYR A 301 9.72 2.29 -22.26
CA TYR A 301 10.41 2.52 -23.52
C TYR A 301 9.65 1.91 -24.71
N GLU A 302 9.18 0.67 -24.60
CA GLU A 302 8.37 0.06 -25.67
C GLU A 302 7.03 0.77 -25.88
N GLU A 303 6.38 1.25 -24.81
CA GLU A 303 5.15 2.04 -24.92
C GLU A 303 5.40 3.36 -25.65
N ILE A 304 6.45 4.10 -25.28
CA ILE A 304 6.83 5.36 -25.94
C ILE A 304 7.19 5.10 -27.40
N LYS A 305 7.94 4.04 -27.69
CA LYS A 305 8.34 3.69 -29.06
C LYS A 305 7.13 3.37 -29.95
N ARG A 306 6.10 2.72 -29.41
CA ARG A 306 4.92 2.29 -30.19
C ARG A 306 3.82 3.36 -30.26
N ASN A 307 3.63 4.14 -29.20
CA ASN A 307 2.47 5.01 -29.02
C ASN A 307 2.84 6.48 -28.75
N GLY A 308 4.13 6.82 -28.70
CA GLY A 308 4.62 8.14 -28.33
C GLY A 308 4.47 8.44 -26.83
N TYR A 309 4.75 9.69 -26.44
CA TYR A 309 4.50 10.17 -25.08
C TYR A 309 3.00 10.19 -24.82
N SER A 310 2.54 9.38 -23.88
CA SER A 310 1.12 9.24 -23.55
C SER A 310 0.86 9.63 -22.10
N LYS A 311 -0.41 9.95 -21.80
CA LYS A 311 -0.89 10.21 -20.44
C LYS A 311 -0.61 9.06 -19.46
N LYS A 312 -0.35 7.85 -19.96
CA LYS A 312 0.04 6.68 -19.13
C LYS A 312 1.33 6.95 -18.36
N LEU A 313 2.26 7.72 -18.92
CA LEU A 313 3.51 8.10 -18.26
C LEU A 313 3.24 8.89 -16.98
N LEU A 314 2.25 9.79 -17.00
CA LEU A 314 1.85 10.53 -15.80
C LEU A 314 1.35 9.57 -14.72
N VAL A 315 0.60 8.53 -15.09
CA VAL A 315 0.13 7.51 -14.15
C VAL A 315 1.30 6.70 -13.55
N PHE A 316 2.30 6.34 -14.37
CA PHE A 316 3.49 5.65 -13.86
C PHE A 316 4.33 6.53 -12.93
N VAL A 317 4.51 7.81 -13.25
CA VAL A 317 5.20 8.76 -12.37
C VAL A 317 4.41 8.96 -11.07
N ALA A 318 3.09 9.11 -11.16
CA ALA A 318 2.24 9.28 -9.99
C ALA A 318 2.21 8.03 -9.08
N ALA A 319 2.35 6.83 -9.65
CA ALA A 319 2.49 5.60 -8.89
C ALA A 319 3.74 5.57 -8.00
N LEU A 320 4.80 6.32 -8.38
CA LEU A 320 6.01 6.50 -7.57
C LEU A 320 5.84 7.55 -6.45
N GLY A 321 4.65 8.13 -6.29
CA GLY A 321 4.31 9.09 -5.23
C GLY A 321 4.79 8.73 -3.81
N PRO A 322 4.69 7.47 -3.33
CA PRO A 322 5.20 7.08 -2.02
C PRO A 322 6.68 7.43 -1.79
N LEU A 323 7.50 7.49 -2.86
CA LEU A 323 8.92 7.83 -2.74
C LEU A 323 9.16 9.29 -2.34
N ALA A 324 8.17 10.17 -2.48
CA ALA A 324 8.25 11.54 -1.95
C ALA A 324 8.34 11.58 -0.42
N LEU A 325 8.05 10.47 0.28
CA LEU A 325 8.20 10.34 1.73
C LEU A 325 9.64 10.04 2.17
N TYR A 326 10.56 9.71 1.25
CA TYR A 326 11.96 9.43 1.58
C TYR A 326 12.64 10.51 2.44
N PRO A 327 12.49 11.81 2.13
CA PRO A 327 13.07 12.87 2.95
C PRO A 327 12.37 13.06 4.31
N LEU A 328 11.16 12.52 4.46
CA LEU A 328 10.26 12.79 5.58
C LEU A 328 10.17 11.64 6.59
N ALA A 329 10.51 10.41 6.21
CA ALA A 329 10.37 9.25 7.09
C ALA A 329 11.37 8.15 6.75
N TYR A 330 11.87 7.46 7.78
CA TYR A 330 12.93 6.45 7.68
C TYR A 330 12.45 5.05 7.23
N ASP A 331 11.15 4.87 6.97
CA ASP A 331 10.52 3.58 6.61
C ASP A 331 10.71 3.26 5.09
N PHE A 332 11.97 3.24 4.67
CA PHE A 332 12.39 3.20 3.26
C PHE A 332 11.85 1.99 2.48
N SER A 333 11.87 0.81 3.10
CA SER A 333 11.38 -0.44 2.50
C SER A 333 9.88 -0.39 2.23
N ARG A 334 9.10 0.16 3.16
CA ARG A 334 7.66 0.35 3.03
C ARG A 334 7.33 1.29 1.87
N TRP A 335 8.01 2.42 1.75
CA TRP A 335 7.77 3.37 0.65
C TRP A 335 8.04 2.76 -0.73
N TRP A 336 9.08 1.94 -0.86
CA TRP A 336 9.30 1.19 -2.10
C TRP A 336 8.22 0.15 -2.38
N ALA A 337 7.80 -0.60 -1.36
CA ALA A 337 6.77 -1.61 -1.54
C ALA A 337 5.45 -0.98 -2.02
N LEU A 338 5.05 0.14 -1.42
CA LEU A 338 3.87 0.88 -1.85
C LEU A 338 4.04 1.45 -3.27
N ALA A 339 5.21 1.98 -3.62
CA ALA A 339 5.47 2.49 -4.98
C ALA A 339 5.38 1.37 -6.04
N VAL A 340 5.94 0.19 -5.74
CA VAL A 340 5.84 -0.96 -6.65
C VAL A 340 4.42 -1.50 -6.72
N THR A 341 3.71 -1.60 -5.59
CA THR A 341 2.28 -1.99 -5.59
C THR A 341 1.47 -1.04 -6.46
N ASN A 342 1.66 0.27 -6.31
CA ASN A 342 1.00 1.28 -7.13
C ASN A 342 1.33 1.13 -8.62
N LEU A 343 2.59 0.88 -8.98
CA LEU A 343 3.01 0.65 -10.37
C LEU A 343 2.33 -0.58 -10.97
N ILE A 344 2.20 -1.66 -10.20
CA ILE A 344 1.56 -2.90 -10.62
C ILE A 344 0.05 -2.67 -10.83
N VAL A 345 -0.60 -2.05 -9.84
CA VAL A 345 -2.04 -1.74 -9.90
C VAL A 345 -2.33 -0.82 -11.08
N SER A 346 -1.53 0.23 -11.29
CA SER A 346 -1.73 1.14 -12.41
C SER A 346 -1.51 0.48 -13.76
N THR A 347 -0.51 -0.41 -13.88
CA THR A 347 -0.27 -1.22 -15.09
C THR A 347 -1.47 -2.10 -15.41
N ALA A 348 -2.02 -2.79 -14.42
CA ALA A 348 -3.20 -3.64 -14.61
C ALA A 348 -4.43 -2.82 -15.00
N LEU A 349 -4.67 -1.69 -14.35
CA LEU A 349 -5.80 -0.80 -14.66
C LEU A 349 -5.72 -0.23 -16.07
N ILE A 350 -4.55 0.26 -16.51
CA ILE A 350 -4.33 0.75 -17.88
C ILE A 350 -4.56 -0.39 -18.88
N ALA A 351 -4.09 -1.61 -18.60
CA ALA A 351 -4.36 -2.78 -19.45
C ALA A 351 -5.87 -3.12 -19.52
N GLY A 352 -6.63 -2.81 -18.46
CA GLY A 352 -8.08 -2.99 -18.43
C GLY A 352 -8.82 -2.00 -19.33
N THR A 353 -8.27 -0.80 -19.50
CA THR A 353 -8.91 0.31 -20.23
C THR A 353 -8.37 0.46 -21.65
N ASP A 354 -7.14 0.06 -21.92
CA ASP A 354 -6.47 0.17 -23.22
C ASP A 354 -6.00 -1.21 -23.71
N HIS A 355 -6.69 -1.75 -24.71
CA HIS A 355 -6.38 -3.04 -25.31
C HIS A 355 -5.02 -3.08 -26.02
N ARG A 356 -4.54 -1.96 -26.57
CA ARG A 356 -3.21 -1.89 -27.20
C ARG A 356 -2.12 -2.04 -26.14
N PHE A 357 -2.27 -1.33 -25.01
CA PHE A 357 -1.35 -1.46 -23.88
C PHE A 357 -1.39 -2.87 -23.28
N ARG A 358 -2.57 -3.48 -23.14
CA ARG A 358 -2.70 -4.87 -22.67
C ARG A 358 -1.94 -5.86 -23.56
N ASN A 359 -2.10 -5.74 -24.89
CA ASN A 359 -1.42 -6.60 -25.84
C ASN A 359 0.09 -6.36 -25.82
N LEU A 360 0.52 -5.10 -25.70
CA LEU A 360 1.93 -4.76 -25.47
C LEU A 360 2.45 -5.48 -24.23
N LEU A 361 1.79 -5.32 -23.08
CA LEU A 361 2.21 -5.92 -21.81
C LEU A 361 2.32 -7.45 -21.90
N ILE A 362 1.31 -8.12 -22.48
CA ILE A 362 1.34 -9.58 -22.68
C ILE A 362 2.53 -9.97 -23.57
N SER A 363 2.73 -9.26 -24.69
CA SER A 363 3.85 -9.54 -25.60
C SER A 363 5.21 -9.27 -24.97
N PHE A 364 5.30 -8.25 -24.10
CA PHE A 364 6.48 -7.85 -23.38
C PHE A 364 6.91 -8.93 -22.39
N PHE A 365 6.00 -9.38 -21.53
CA PHE A 365 6.30 -10.42 -20.54
C PHE A 365 6.66 -11.76 -21.19
N TYR A 366 6.10 -12.06 -22.37
CA TYR A 366 6.53 -13.22 -23.16
C TYR A 366 7.94 -13.03 -23.74
N ARG A 367 8.22 -11.88 -24.35
CA ARG A 367 9.52 -11.56 -24.97
C ARG A 367 10.66 -11.56 -23.96
N TYR A 368 10.45 -10.96 -22.78
CA TYR A 368 11.46 -10.83 -21.72
C TYR A 368 11.29 -11.90 -20.61
N GLN A 369 10.75 -13.07 -20.94
CA GLN A 369 10.44 -14.12 -19.97
C GLN A 369 11.62 -14.53 -19.09
N ILE A 370 12.85 -14.56 -19.62
CA ILE A 370 14.06 -14.92 -18.85
C ILE A 370 14.31 -13.89 -17.74
N LEU A 371 14.25 -12.59 -18.09
CA LEU A 371 14.40 -11.50 -17.12
C LEU A 371 13.32 -11.57 -16.03
N VAL A 372 12.07 -11.85 -16.44
CA VAL A 372 10.94 -12.00 -15.51
C VAL A 372 11.14 -13.18 -14.56
N VAL A 373 11.57 -14.34 -15.06
CA VAL A 373 11.85 -15.53 -14.25
C VAL A 373 13.00 -15.27 -13.27
N ILE A 374 14.06 -14.58 -13.69
CA ILE A 374 15.14 -14.15 -12.80
C ILE A 374 14.61 -13.21 -11.70
N ALA A 375 13.78 -12.22 -12.07
CA ALA A 375 13.17 -11.30 -11.11
C ALA A 375 12.30 -12.04 -10.07
N ILE A 376 11.51 -13.03 -10.51
CA ILE A 376 10.71 -13.90 -9.64
C ILE A 376 11.61 -14.73 -8.72
N ALA A 377 12.66 -15.37 -9.26
CA ALA A 377 13.56 -16.19 -8.46
C ALA A 377 14.31 -15.38 -7.39
N ILE A 378 14.77 -14.18 -7.73
CA ILE A 378 15.37 -13.23 -6.77
C ILE A 378 14.35 -12.84 -5.70
N SER A 379 13.11 -12.51 -6.10
CA SER A 379 12.03 -12.12 -5.21
C SER A 379 11.67 -13.23 -4.21
N VAL A 380 11.49 -14.47 -4.68
CA VAL A 380 11.20 -15.63 -3.81
C VAL A 380 12.36 -15.92 -2.87
N LYS A 381 13.60 -15.82 -3.35
CA LYS A 381 14.79 -16.12 -2.53
C LYS A 381 15.04 -15.09 -1.43
N LEU A 382 14.85 -13.81 -1.73
CA LEU A 382 15.15 -12.72 -0.81
C LEU A 382 13.98 -12.38 0.11
N GLY A 383 12.75 -12.77 -0.25
CA GLY A 383 11.56 -12.56 0.57
C GLY A 383 11.11 -11.09 0.63
N PRO A 384 10.23 -10.75 1.58
CA PRO A 384 9.60 -9.43 1.65
C PRO A 384 10.60 -8.29 1.92
N LEU A 385 10.28 -7.11 1.40
CA LEU A 385 11.11 -5.90 1.53
C LEU A 385 11.42 -5.46 2.97
N GLN A 386 10.61 -5.88 3.96
CA GLN A 386 10.69 -5.37 5.34
C GLN A 386 11.52 -6.23 6.28
N LEU A 387 11.81 -7.49 5.93
CA LEU A 387 12.71 -8.38 6.70
C LEU A 387 14.20 -8.10 6.39
N ILE A 388 14.50 -6.94 5.80
CA ILE A 388 15.73 -6.63 5.06
C ILE A 388 16.33 -5.32 5.57
#